data_AF-A0AA39XXJ3-F1
#
_entry.id   AF-A0AA39XXJ3-F1
#
_cell.length_a   1.000
_cell.length_b   1.000
_cell.length_c   1.000
_cell.angle_alpha   90.00
_cell.angle_beta   90.00
_cell.angle_gamma   90.00
#
_symmetry.space_group_name_H-M   'P 1'
#
loop_
_entity.id
_entity.type
_entity.pdbx_description
1 polymer ?
#
loop_
_entity_poly.entity_id
_entity_poly.type
_entity_poly.pdbx_seq_one_letter_code
_entity_poly.pdbx_strand_id
1 'polypeptide(L)'
;MSRWHESSCINPDVVWDSSAEAPRCRVCNARCAINELRFDQPKSPNLVLPPNEPHGQLNLRWPSSVFPSPPAVSPSASRPDPPTREKTGGTAPPSVVYGQQLKPGEFRLASLSAVEGGQVDQPVHLALETYQRDNCPEYETVSYTWGGENGDYTLSHPIFIGPHWDVLFQSRNCWEMMRFIRPRRGVRLVWVDAVCINQSDIDERGEQVSSMGDIYRHCSRVVVYLGPDVVPTPRDGRFPPRHPLHKIDEVLQSPRFDLPKLLARSYFGRSWMIQELVLAPSAIFHVAGVDFWTDTSGICRMRSPSSAKWDWDATPAPWFQHIGQGEFPTRDLYDILRLTSNSRASDPRDRVFGILGLLQRGDEGMKEHPEDYSQLQPDYSLSAQQVFIGVVAHLIINCEAKAILYHAVGTSGPDKSLTWMP
;
A
#
# COMPACT_ATOMS: atom_id res chain seq x y z
N MET A 1 -11.75 6.44 15.65
CA MET A 1 -12.96 5.84 15.04
C MET A 1 -14.09 6.04 16.02
N SER A 2 -15.21 6.62 15.61
CA SER A 2 -16.21 7.06 16.58
C SER A 2 -17.64 6.89 16.06
N ARG A 3 -18.48 6.27 16.89
CA ARG A 3 -19.93 6.27 16.72
C ARG A 3 -20.51 7.45 17.50
N TRP A 4 -21.28 8.28 16.82
CA TRP A 4 -21.90 9.49 17.39
C TRP A 4 -23.41 9.35 17.61
N HIS A 5 -23.97 8.20 17.21
CA HIS A 5 -25.36 7.84 17.45
C HIS A 5 -25.60 7.39 18.89
N GLU A 6 -26.82 7.61 19.37
CA GLU A 6 -27.31 6.96 20.59
C GLU A 6 -27.41 5.44 20.40
N SER A 7 -27.14 4.68 21.47
CA SER A 7 -27.19 3.21 21.47
C SER A 7 -28.58 2.64 21.16
N SER A 8 -29.64 3.45 21.31
CA SER A 8 -31.03 3.13 20.99
C SER A 8 -31.35 3.19 19.49
N CYS A 9 -30.49 3.80 18.66
CA CYS A 9 -30.74 4.03 17.24
C CYS A 9 -30.35 2.81 16.38
N ILE A 10 -31.30 1.87 16.23
CA ILE A 10 -31.08 0.60 15.52
C ILE A 10 -31.09 0.79 13.99
N ASN A 11 -32.05 1.55 13.46
CA ASN A 11 -32.21 1.85 12.03
C ASN A 11 -32.01 3.35 11.79
N PRO A 12 -30.76 3.84 11.63
CA PRO A 12 -30.49 5.25 11.47
C PRO A 12 -30.94 5.77 10.10
N ASP A 13 -31.54 6.95 10.06
CA ASP A 13 -31.78 7.74 8.85
C ASP A 13 -30.89 8.99 8.92
N VAL A 14 -29.66 8.85 8.43
CA VAL A 14 -28.64 9.88 8.50
C VAL A 14 -28.67 10.76 7.25
N VAL A 15 -28.70 12.07 7.46
CA VAL A 15 -28.61 13.06 6.38
C VAL A 15 -27.54 14.09 6.69
N TRP A 16 -26.91 14.63 5.64
CA TRP A 16 -25.96 15.73 5.76
C TRP A 16 -26.71 17.06 6.01
N ASP A 17 -26.34 17.79 7.05
CA ASP A 17 -26.81 19.15 7.32
C ASP A 17 -25.78 20.16 6.84
N SER A 18 -26.02 20.77 5.67
CA SER A 18 -25.10 21.75 5.08
C SER A 18 -24.92 23.02 5.91
N SER A 19 -25.87 23.35 6.81
CA SER A 19 -25.76 24.55 7.67
C SER A 19 -24.81 24.33 8.85
N ALA A 20 -24.72 23.09 9.33
CA ALA A 20 -23.87 22.69 10.44
C ALA A 20 -22.59 21.96 9.98
N GLU A 21 -22.45 21.70 8.67
CA GLU A 21 -21.39 20.90 8.06
C GLU A 21 -21.19 19.54 8.77
N ALA A 22 -22.29 18.90 9.18
CA ALA A 22 -22.26 17.68 9.96
C ALA A 22 -23.44 16.74 9.67
N PRO A 23 -23.27 15.42 9.85
CA PRO A 23 -24.38 14.48 9.81
C PRO A 23 -25.37 14.70 10.96
N ARG A 24 -26.66 14.52 10.65
CA ARG A 24 -27.74 14.42 11.65
C ARG A 24 -28.59 13.20 11.38
N CYS A 25 -29.04 12.54 12.44
CA CYS A 25 -29.96 11.41 12.32
C CYS A 25 -31.39 11.90 12.53
N ARG A 26 -32.31 11.60 11.61
CA ARG A 26 -33.72 11.99 11.72
C ARG A 26 -34.49 11.11 12.72
N VAL A 27 -33.98 9.92 13.03
CA VAL A 27 -34.65 8.95 13.93
C VAL A 27 -34.38 9.28 15.40
N CYS A 28 -33.12 9.42 15.80
CA CYS A 28 -32.78 9.77 17.20
C CYS A 28 -32.53 11.28 17.40
N ASN A 29 -32.63 12.10 16.35
CA ASN A 29 -32.37 13.54 16.37
C ASN A 29 -30.94 13.94 16.84
N ALA A 30 -30.03 12.96 16.95
CA ALA A 30 -28.63 13.21 17.26
C ALA A 30 -27.96 14.02 16.14
N ARG A 31 -26.93 14.78 16.53
CA ARG A 31 -26.07 15.53 15.60
C ARG A 31 -24.61 15.15 15.87
N CYS A 32 -23.87 14.91 14.81
CA CYS A 32 -22.46 14.53 14.91
C CYS A 32 -21.60 15.76 15.30
N ALA A 33 -20.99 15.72 16.48
CA ALA A 33 -20.01 16.73 16.89
C ALA A 33 -18.62 16.43 16.30
N ILE A 34 -18.47 16.54 14.97
CA ILE A 34 -17.22 16.17 14.24
C ILE A 34 -15.98 16.82 14.85
N ASN A 35 -16.07 18.10 15.23
CA ASN A 35 -14.94 18.84 15.78
C ASN A 35 -14.47 18.26 17.11
N GLU A 36 -15.37 17.80 17.98
CA GLU A 36 -15.03 17.15 19.24
C GLU A 36 -14.36 15.80 18.99
N LEU A 37 -14.93 14.99 18.08
CA LEU A 37 -14.38 13.69 17.69
C LEU A 37 -12.98 13.77 17.07
N ARG A 38 -12.63 14.93 16.48
CA ARG A 38 -11.29 15.18 15.93
C ARG A 38 -10.24 15.28 17.03
N PHE A 39 -10.56 15.88 18.17
CA PHE A 39 -9.62 16.06 19.29
C PHE A 39 -9.35 14.78 20.07
N ASP A 40 -10.31 13.84 20.07
CA ASP A 40 -10.19 12.54 20.74
C ASP A 40 -9.38 11.50 19.94
N GLN A 41 -8.86 11.85 18.76
CA GLN A 41 -8.04 10.94 17.96
C GLN A 41 -6.70 10.69 18.65
N PRO A 42 -6.31 9.41 18.89
CA PRO A 42 -4.97 9.11 19.34
C PRO A 42 -3.97 9.63 18.30
N LYS A 43 -2.91 10.31 18.76
CA LYS A 43 -1.80 10.69 17.89
C LYS A 43 -1.22 9.44 17.24
N SER A 44 -0.86 9.53 15.95
CA SER A 44 -0.21 8.42 15.23
C SER A 44 0.90 7.83 16.08
N PRO A 45 0.95 6.50 16.29
CA PRO A 45 2.00 5.89 17.09
C PRO A 45 3.35 6.22 16.47
N ASN A 46 4.30 6.67 17.29
CA ASN A 46 5.68 6.83 16.85
C ASN A 46 6.20 5.47 16.37
N LEU A 47 6.85 5.44 15.20
CA LEU A 47 7.52 4.24 14.72
C LEU A 47 8.66 3.90 15.69
N VAL A 48 8.52 2.81 16.44
CA VAL A 48 9.58 2.29 17.32
C VAL A 48 10.26 1.12 16.60
N LEU A 49 11.50 1.33 16.18
CA LEU A 49 12.30 0.29 15.55
C LEU A 49 12.97 -0.58 16.63
N PRO A 50 13.02 -1.92 16.45
CA PRO A 50 13.81 -2.79 17.31
C PRO A 50 15.29 -2.36 17.30
N PRO A 51 15.96 -2.32 18.46
CA PRO A 51 17.37 -1.92 18.54
C PRO A 51 18.26 -2.92 17.82
N ASN A 52 19.39 -2.43 17.29
CA ASN A 52 20.42 -3.28 16.69
C ASN A 52 21.09 -4.17 17.75
N GLU A 53 21.46 -5.39 17.38
CA GLU A 53 22.24 -6.28 18.25
C GLU A 53 23.69 -5.75 18.42
N PRO A 54 24.31 -5.93 19.60
CA PRO A 54 25.72 -5.60 19.79
C PRO A 54 26.64 -6.35 18.82
N HIS A 55 27.74 -5.72 18.44
CA HIS A 55 28.76 -6.35 17.59
C HIS A 55 29.21 -7.70 18.17
N GLY A 56 29.16 -8.76 17.34
CA GLY A 56 29.54 -10.11 17.72
C GLY A 56 28.40 -11.02 18.20
N GLN A 57 27.18 -10.49 18.40
CA GLN A 57 25.99 -11.26 18.77
C GLN A 57 24.96 -11.32 17.64
N LEU A 58 25.41 -11.48 16.39
CA LEU A 58 24.56 -11.51 15.20
C LEU A 58 23.81 -12.86 15.12
N ASN A 59 22.69 -12.98 15.83
CA ASN A 59 21.83 -14.16 15.81
C ASN A 59 20.95 -14.14 14.55
N LEU A 60 21.59 -14.23 13.38
CA LEU A 60 20.94 -14.19 12.06
C LEU A 60 20.00 -15.37 11.88
N ARG A 61 18.72 -15.16 12.14
CA ARG A 61 17.66 -16.18 12.03
C ARG A 61 16.74 -15.97 10.83
N TRP A 62 16.89 -14.85 10.14
CA TRP A 62 16.06 -14.47 9.01
C TRP A 62 16.93 -14.11 7.80
N PRO A 63 16.56 -14.54 6.59
CA PRO A 63 15.55 -15.56 6.36
C PRO A 63 15.96 -16.92 6.93
N SER A 64 14.97 -17.77 7.25
CA SER A 64 15.20 -19.10 7.83
C SER A 64 16.09 -20.01 6.97
N SER A 65 16.27 -19.65 5.70
CA SER A 65 17.07 -20.32 4.69
C SER A 65 18.56 -19.90 4.65
N VAL A 66 18.99 -18.89 5.41
CA VAL A 66 20.40 -18.40 5.34
C VAL A 66 21.38 -19.42 5.89
N PHE A 67 21.04 -20.09 6.98
CA PHE A 67 21.89 -21.10 7.61
C PHE A 67 21.07 -22.39 7.80
N PRO A 68 21.53 -23.53 7.27
CA PRO A 68 20.94 -24.81 7.60
C PRO A 68 20.93 -24.97 9.12
N SER A 69 19.78 -25.34 9.71
CA SER A 69 19.73 -25.73 11.11
C SER A 69 20.81 -26.80 11.36
N PRO A 70 21.66 -26.68 12.41
CA PRO A 70 22.58 -27.74 12.74
C PRO A 70 21.80 -29.05 12.95
N PRO A 71 22.34 -30.22 12.56
CA PRO A 71 21.65 -31.49 12.73
C PRO A 71 21.23 -31.63 14.20
N ALA A 72 19.96 -32.03 14.40
CA ALA A 72 19.33 -32.12 15.70
C ALA A 72 20.22 -32.92 16.68
N VAL A 73 20.87 -32.21 17.60
CA VAL A 73 21.49 -32.83 18.76
C VAL A 73 20.35 -33.13 19.73
N SER A 74 20.23 -34.40 20.11
CA SER A 74 19.23 -34.95 21.03
C SER A 74 19.02 -34.12 22.31
N PRO A 75 17.82 -34.16 22.92
CA PRO A 75 17.36 -33.12 23.83
C PRO A 75 17.92 -33.33 25.24
N SER A 76 18.77 -32.43 25.72
CA SER A 76 19.08 -32.32 27.16
C SER A 76 19.31 -30.87 27.60
N ALA A 77 18.36 -30.01 27.29
CA ALA A 77 18.01 -28.84 28.10
C ALA A 77 16.73 -28.28 27.51
N SER A 78 15.67 -28.19 28.31
CA SER A 78 14.45 -27.46 27.98
C SER A 78 14.82 -26.04 27.56
N ARG A 79 14.88 -25.81 26.25
CA ARG A 79 14.97 -24.48 25.66
C ARG A 79 13.59 -23.84 25.81
N PRO A 80 13.50 -22.58 26.25
CA PRO A 80 12.24 -21.87 26.16
C PRO A 80 11.85 -21.84 24.69
N ASP A 81 10.61 -22.23 24.40
CA ASP A 81 10.02 -22.05 23.09
C ASP A 81 10.26 -20.59 22.65
N PRO A 82 10.46 -20.32 21.34
CA PRO A 82 10.27 -18.95 20.84
C PRO A 82 8.93 -18.47 21.40
N PRO A 83 8.77 -17.20 21.82
CA PRO A 83 7.48 -16.75 22.31
C PRO A 83 6.48 -17.04 21.21
N THR A 84 5.71 -18.12 21.39
CA THR A 84 4.49 -18.35 20.67
C THR A 84 3.78 -17.05 20.91
N ARG A 85 3.54 -16.31 19.85
CA ARG A 85 2.73 -15.11 19.91
C ARG A 85 1.39 -15.64 20.40
N GLU A 86 1.20 -15.67 21.71
CA GLU A 86 -0.07 -15.96 22.33
C GLU A 86 -0.95 -14.93 21.68
N LYS A 87 -1.80 -15.38 20.74
CA LYS A 87 -2.96 -14.60 20.33
C LYS A 87 -3.62 -14.30 21.66
N THR A 88 -3.45 -13.08 22.15
CA THR A 88 -4.07 -12.65 23.38
C THR A 88 -5.55 -12.77 23.10
N GLY A 89 -6.13 -13.89 23.50
CA GLY A 89 -7.53 -14.28 23.29
C GLY A 89 -8.48 -13.42 24.11
N GLY A 90 -8.09 -12.20 24.46
CA GLY A 90 -9.02 -11.15 24.82
C GLY A 90 -9.62 -10.64 23.53
N THR A 91 -10.85 -11.06 23.24
CA THR A 91 -11.70 -10.42 22.24
C THR A 91 -11.84 -8.95 22.60
N ALA A 92 -10.95 -8.11 22.06
CA ALA A 92 -11.14 -6.67 22.08
C ALA A 92 -12.54 -6.39 21.55
N PRO A 93 -13.29 -5.45 22.17
CA PRO A 93 -14.63 -5.12 21.69
C PRO A 93 -14.57 -4.78 20.19
N PRO A 94 -15.54 -5.26 19.40
CA PRO A 94 -15.52 -5.07 17.95
C PRO A 94 -15.44 -3.58 17.62
N SER A 95 -14.61 -3.25 16.63
CA SER A 95 -14.48 -1.88 16.17
C SER A 95 -15.83 -1.38 15.66
N VAL A 96 -16.21 -0.16 16.02
CA VAL A 96 -17.46 0.44 15.50
C VAL A 96 -17.47 0.58 13.99
N VAL A 97 -16.29 0.79 13.37
CA VAL A 97 -16.13 0.94 11.92
C VAL A 97 -15.91 -0.41 11.24
N TYR A 98 -15.06 -1.27 11.81
CA TYR A 98 -14.61 -2.50 11.16
C TYR A 98 -15.39 -3.75 11.58
N GLY A 99 -16.20 -3.65 12.64
CA GLY A 99 -16.92 -4.78 13.22
C GLY A 99 -15.96 -5.81 13.81
N GLN A 100 -16.16 -7.06 13.40
CA GLN A 100 -15.32 -8.19 13.81
C GLN A 100 -13.98 -8.19 13.06
N GLN A 101 -12.98 -8.81 13.68
CA GLN A 101 -11.68 -9.05 13.06
C GLN A 101 -11.85 -9.95 11.82
N LEU A 102 -11.06 -9.68 10.78
CA LEU A 102 -11.04 -10.48 9.56
C LEU A 102 -10.58 -11.90 9.86
N LYS A 103 -11.18 -12.89 9.19
CA LYS A 103 -10.66 -14.26 9.20
C LYS A 103 -9.49 -14.38 8.22
N PRO A 104 -8.64 -15.42 8.36
CA PRO A 104 -7.60 -15.69 7.38
C PRO A 104 -8.16 -15.77 5.96
N GLY A 105 -7.53 -15.08 5.01
CA GLY A 105 -7.98 -15.01 3.61
C GLY A 105 -9.07 -13.97 3.31
N GLU A 106 -9.64 -13.32 4.34
CA GLU A 106 -10.60 -12.24 4.15
C GLU A 106 -9.91 -10.88 3.97
N PHE A 107 -10.56 -10.01 3.20
CA PHE A 107 -10.19 -8.62 3.05
C PHE A 107 -11.45 -7.76 2.89
N ARG A 108 -11.33 -6.45 3.09
CA ARG A 108 -12.46 -5.50 2.94
C ARG A 108 -12.35 -4.70 1.66
N LEU A 109 -13.47 -4.50 0.99
CA LEU A 109 -13.63 -3.53 -0.09
C LEU A 109 -14.48 -2.35 0.38
N ALA A 110 -14.08 -1.15 -0.01
CA ALA A 110 -14.87 0.05 0.18
C ALA A 110 -15.83 0.23 -1.00
N SER A 111 -17.12 0.23 -0.68
CA SER A 111 -18.23 0.42 -1.61
C SER A 111 -18.58 1.89 -1.67
N LEU A 112 -18.07 2.58 -2.69
CA LEU A 112 -18.28 4.01 -2.91
C LEU A 112 -19.45 4.23 -3.86
N SER A 113 -20.46 4.95 -3.40
CA SER A 113 -21.61 5.32 -4.21
C SER A 113 -21.43 6.67 -4.90
N ALA A 114 -22.11 6.83 -6.04
CA ALA A 114 -22.19 8.11 -6.71
C ALA A 114 -22.97 9.14 -5.90
N VAL A 115 -22.63 10.43 -6.09
CA VAL A 115 -23.39 11.53 -5.48
C VAL A 115 -24.71 11.73 -6.21
N GLU A 116 -25.80 11.60 -5.49
CA GLU A 116 -27.12 12.00 -5.98
C GLU A 116 -27.14 13.52 -6.27
N GLY A 117 -27.57 13.89 -7.47
CA GLY A 117 -27.69 15.30 -7.88
C GLY A 117 -26.38 15.99 -8.30
N GLY A 118 -25.26 15.29 -8.39
CA GLY A 118 -24.00 15.82 -8.95
C GLY A 118 -23.33 16.91 -8.12
N GLN A 119 -23.71 17.08 -6.86
CA GLN A 119 -23.11 18.06 -5.95
C GLN A 119 -21.71 17.61 -5.52
N VAL A 120 -20.68 18.38 -5.89
CA VAL A 120 -19.28 18.04 -5.62
C VAL A 120 -18.94 18.10 -4.11
N ASP A 121 -19.69 18.87 -3.32
CA ASP A 121 -19.41 19.13 -1.90
C ASP A 121 -20.09 18.16 -0.92
N GLN A 122 -20.67 17.06 -1.41
CA GLN A 122 -21.18 16.04 -0.50
C GLN A 122 -20.04 15.29 0.22
N PRO A 123 -20.23 14.96 1.51
CA PRO A 123 -19.26 14.21 2.30
C PRO A 123 -18.92 12.86 1.67
N VAL A 124 -17.74 12.32 1.99
CA VAL A 124 -17.36 10.95 1.57
C VAL A 124 -18.08 9.96 2.47
N HIS A 125 -19.05 9.24 1.91
CA HIS A 125 -19.73 8.12 2.56
C HIS A 125 -19.52 6.83 1.77
N LEU A 126 -19.26 5.73 2.48
CA LEU A 126 -19.03 4.41 1.90
C LEU A 126 -19.49 3.30 2.84
N ALA A 127 -19.65 2.09 2.32
CA ALA A 127 -19.77 0.88 3.12
C ALA A 127 -18.48 0.05 3.04
N LEU A 128 -18.15 -0.67 4.11
CA LEU A 128 -17.09 -1.68 4.09
C LEU A 128 -17.74 -3.05 3.96
N GLU A 129 -17.32 -3.79 2.95
CA GLU A 129 -17.83 -5.12 2.62
C GLU A 129 -16.70 -6.13 2.70
N THR A 130 -16.90 -7.23 3.42
CA THR A 130 -15.88 -8.28 3.60
C THR A 130 -16.05 -9.37 2.55
N TYR A 131 -14.95 -9.74 1.91
CA TYR A 131 -14.90 -10.78 0.89
C TYR A 131 -13.78 -11.78 1.17
N GLN A 132 -13.95 -12.99 0.66
CA GLN A 132 -12.90 -14.00 0.56
C GLN A 132 -12.14 -13.77 -0.75
N ARG A 133 -10.83 -14.01 -0.75
CA ARG A 133 -9.97 -13.76 -1.92
C ARG A 133 -10.48 -14.41 -3.20
N ASP A 134 -10.79 -15.70 -3.14
CA ASP A 134 -11.22 -16.51 -4.30
C ASP A 134 -12.71 -16.29 -4.65
N ASN A 135 -13.41 -15.48 -3.87
CA ASN A 135 -14.82 -15.21 -4.03
C ASN A 135 -15.12 -13.74 -3.71
N CYS A 136 -14.61 -12.87 -4.57
CA CYS A 136 -14.87 -11.44 -4.52
C CYS A 136 -15.33 -10.93 -5.91
N PRO A 137 -16.17 -9.88 -5.94
CA PRO A 137 -16.54 -9.21 -7.19
C PRO A 137 -15.33 -8.49 -7.81
N GLU A 138 -15.45 -8.03 -9.05
CA GLU A 138 -14.44 -7.17 -9.66
C GLU A 138 -14.27 -5.89 -8.82
N TYR A 139 -13.02 -5.55 -8.50
CA TYR A 139 -12.66 -4.38 -7.72
C TYR A 139 -11.42 -3.70 -8.29
N GLU A 140 -11.25 -2.43 -7.95
CA GLU A 140 -10.05 -1.66 -8.26
C GLU A 140 -9.25 -1.41 -6.98
N THR A 141 -7.95 -1.18 -7.12
CA THR A 141 -7.11 -0.71 -6.02
C THR A 141 -6.75 0.75 -6.22
N VAL A 142 -6.37 1.42 -5.14
CA VAL A 142 -5.93 2.82 -5.22
C VAL A 142 -4.55 2.97 -4.62
N SER A 143 -3.66 3.58 -5.39
CA SER A 143 -2.30 3.88 -4.96
C SER A 143 -2.08 5.38 -4.88
N TYR A 144 -1.68 5.85 -3.70
CA TYR A 144 -1.48 7.27 -3.39
C TYR A 144 -0.54 7.44 -2.18
N THR A 145 0.04 8.63 -2.00
CA THR A 145 0.84 8.96 -0.81
C THR A 145 -0.03 9.45 0.32
N TRP A 146 0.00 8.78 1.49
CA TRP A 146 -0.84 9.18 2.63
C TRP A 146 -0.64 10.64 3.03
N GLY A 147 0.61 11.08 3.16
CA GLY A 147 0.96 12.47 3.49
C GLY A 147 0.89 13.45 2.32
N GLY A 148 0.55 13.02 1.11
CA GLY A 148 0.70 13.84 -0.09
C GLY A 148 2.15 14.31 -0.34
N GLU A 149 2.32 15.28 -1.23
CA GLU A 149 3.66 15.81 -1.57
C GLU A 149 4.23 16.72 -0.46
N ASN A 150 3.38 17.23 0.43
CA ASN A 150 3.77 18.08 1.57
C ASN A 150 4.09 17.29 2.84
N GLY A 151 3.92 15.96 2.85
CA GLY A 151 4.19 15.11 4.02
C GLY A 151 3.23 15.34 5.19
N ASP A 152 2.00 15.79 4.94
CA ASP A 152 0.98 16.01 5.97
C ASP A 152 0.18 14.74 6.28
N TYR A 153 0.61 14.03 7.33
CA TYR A 153 -0.05 12.82 7.85
C TYR A 153 -1.18 13.12 8.85
N THR A 154 -1.62 14.38 8.99
CA THR A 154 -2.62 14.77 10.00
C THR A 154 -3.98 14.19 9.67
N LEU A 155 -4.49 13.30 10.55
CA LEU A 155 -5.83 12.72 10.45
C LEU A 155 -6.89 13.74 10.88
N SER A 156 -7.34 14.54 9.93
CA SER A 156 -8.21 15.71 10.20
C SER A 156 -9.50 15.74 9.39
N HIS A 157 -9.56 14.96 8.31
CA HIS A 157 -10.67 14.99 7.36
C HIS A 157 -11.58 13.78 7.57
N PRO A 158 -12.88 13.96 7.84
CA PRO A 158 -13.78 12.86 8.12
C PRO A 158 -14.21 12.16 6.82
N ILE A 159 -14.25 10.83 6.89
CA ILE A 159 -15.03 9.97 6.00
C ILE A 159 -16.04 9.19 6.85
N PHE A 160 -17.18 8.87 6.26
CA PHE A 160 -18.32 8.24 6.95
C PHE A 160 -18.51 6.81 6.45
N ILE A 161 -18.68 5.88 7.38
CA ILE A 161 -18.72 4.45 7.07
C ILE A 161 -20.02 3.84 7.57
N GLY A 162 -20.67 3.05 6.71
CA GLY A 162 -21.83 2.24 7.06
C GLY A 162 -23.12 3.03 7.31
N PRO A 163 -24.19 2.35 7.75
CA PRO A 163 -25.52 2.97 7.91
C PRO A 163 -25.56 4.04 9.00
N HIS A 164 -24.76 3.89 10.05
CA HIS A 164 -24.64 4.86 11.14
C HIS A 164 -23.72 6.04 10.83
N TRP A 165 -23.13 6.10 9.63
CA TRP A 165 -22.13 7.12 9.26
C TRP A 165 -21.06 7.25 10.34
N ASP A 166 -20.50 6.11 10.76
CA ASP A 166 -19.43 6.07 11.75
C ASP A 166 -18.21 6.82 11.20
N VAL A 167 -17.52 7.57 12.06
CA VAL A 167 -16.49 8.53 11.61
C VAL A 167 -15.11 7.89 11.64
N LEU A 168 -14.45 7.89 10.49
CA LEU A 168 -13.03 7.60 10.33
C LEU A 168 -12.32 8.86 9.82
N PHE A 169 -11.27 9.30 10.52
CA PHE A 169 -10.48 10.45 10.10
C PHE A 169 -9.32 10.00 9.24
N GLN A 170 -9.10 10.72 8.15
CA GLN A 170 -8.08 10.46 7.15
C GLN A 170 -7.22 11.71 6.94
N SER A 171 -6.05 11.51 6.33
CA SER A 171 -5.23 12.63 5.85
C SER A 171 -5.97 13.42 4.78
N ARG A 172 -5.55 14.67 4.58
CA ARG A 172 -6.11 15.51 3.51
C ARG A 172 -5.97 14.84 2.15
N ASN A 173 -4.80 14.25 1.85
CA ASN A 173 -4.55 13.63 0.55
C ASN A 173 -5.43 12.40 0.31
N CYS A 174 -5.64 11.55 1.33
CA CYS A 174 -6.58 10.42 1.25
C CYS A 174 -8.01 10.92 1.01
N TRP A 175 -8.44 11.96 1.74
CA TRP A 175 -9.78 12.51 1.58
C TRP A 175 -10.03 13.10 0.19
N GLU A 176 -9.09 13.88 -0.35
CA GLU A 176 -9.17 14.43 -1.72
C GLU A 176 -9.18 13.31 -2.77
N MET A 177 -8.34 12.29 -2.59
CA MET A 177 -8.34 11.08 -3.42
C MET A 177 -9.70 10.39 -3.41
N MET A 178 -10.30 10.18 -2.24
CA MET A 178 -11.61 9.50 -2.09
C MET A 178 -12.74 10.30 -2.75
N ARG A 179 -12.69 11.63 -2.68
CA ARG A 179 -13.62 12.50 -3.43
C ARG A 179 -13.42 12.37 -4.93
N PHE A 180 -12.16 12.33 -5.38
CA PHE A 180 -11.81 12.24 -6.79
C PHE A 180 -12.25 10.91 -7.42
N ILE A 181 -12.00 9.78 -6.75
CA ILE A 181 -12.33 8.43 -7.29
C ILE A 181 -13.82 8.08 -7.19
N ARG A 182 -14.62 8.90 -6.49
CA ARG A 182 -16.04 8.64 -6.32
C ARG A 182 -16.70 8.45 -7.69
N PRO A 183 -17.46 7.37 -7.91
CA PRO A 183 -18.07 7.14 -9.21
C PRO A 183 -19.11 8.23 -9.49
N ARG A 184 -19.35 8.48 -10.77
CA ARG A 184 -20.39 9.43 -11.20
C ARG A 184 -21.78 8.83 -11.24
N ARG A 185 -21.85 7.51 -11.38
CA ARG A 185 -23.06 6.70 -11.42
C ARG A 185 -22.79 5.35 -10.80
N GLY A 186 -23.81 4.80 -10.13
CA GLY A 186 -23.72 3.47 -9.52
C GLY A 186 -22.77 3.42 -8.33
N VAL A 187 -22.19 2.23 -8.15
CA VAL A 187 -21.30 1.89 -7.05
C VAL A 187 -19.95 1.46 -7.63
N ARG A 188 -18.88 1.80 -6.94
CA ARG A 188 -17.50 1.44 -7.26
C ARG A 188 -16.88 0.75 -6.06
N LEU A 189 -16.44 -0.50 -6.25
CA LEU A 189 -15.71 -1.25 -5.24
C LEU A 189 -14.22 -0.93 -5.38
N VAL A 190 -13.64 -0.35 -4.33
CA VAL A 190 -12.21 -0.02 -4.28
C VAL A 190 -11.57 -0.54 -3.02
N TRP A 191 -10.34 -1.00 -3.14
CA TRP A 191 -9.47 -1.26 -2.01
C TRP A 191 -8.56 -0.06 -1.75
N VAL A 192 -8.62 0.48 -0.54
CA VAL A 192 -7.80 1.60 -0.07
C VAL A 192 -7.20 1.20 1.27
N ASP A 193 -5.89 0.97 1.32
CA ASP A 193 -5.15 0.49 2.50
C ASP A 193 -5.52 1.20 3.82
N ALA A 194 -5.58 2.54 3.82
CA ALA A 194 -5.87 3.36 4.98
C ALA A 194 -7.33 3.25 5.47
N VAL A 195 -8.21 2.67 4.67
CA VAL A 195 -9.66 2.57 4.92
C VAL A 195 -10.14 1.14 5.05
N CYS A 196 -9.57 0.19 4.29
CA CYS A 196 -9.97 -1.21 4.28
C CYS A 196 -9.30 -2.03 5.39
N ILE A 197 -8.11 -1.59 5.84
CA ILE A 197 -7.35 -2.23 6.91
C ILE A 197 -7.61 -1.49 8.22
N ASN A 198 -7.90 -2.24 9.28
CA ASN A 198 -7.94 -1.70 10.63
C ASN A 198 -6.52 -1.35 11.12
N GLN A 199 -6.09 -0.13 10.86
CA GLN A 199 -4.75 0.36 11.22
C GLN A 199 -4.44 0.33 12.74
N SER A 200 -5.46 0.19 13.60
CA SER A 200 -5.31 0.06 15.04
C SER A 200 -5.12 -1.38 15.53
N ASP A 201 -5.40 -2.37 14.68
CA ASP A 201 -5.16 -3.79 14.96
C ASP A 201 -3.85 -4.22 14.29
N ILE A 202 -2.82 -4.41 15.10
CA ILE A 202 -1.47 -4.74 14.63
C ILE A 202 -1.44 -6.11 13.94
N ASP A 203 -2.27 -7.05 14.40
CA ASP A 203 -2.31 -8.40 13.85
C ASP A 203 -3.03 -8.38 12.50
N GLU A 204 -4.18 -7.73 12.41
CA GLU A 204 -4.88 -7.54 11.13
C GLU A 204 -3.98 -6.79 10.14
N ARG A 205 -3.31 -5.71 10.56
CA ARG A 205 -2.39 -4.96 9.71
C ARG A 205 -1.26 -5.83 9.17
N GLY A 206 -0.66 -6.66 10.02
CA GLY A 206 0.40 -7.59 9.60
C GLY A 206 -0.09 -8.58 8.54
N GLU A 207 -1.23 -9.21 8.78
CA GLU A 207 -1.83 -10.19 7.85
C GLU A 207 -2.23 -9.54 6.50
N GLN A 208 -2.82 -8.35 6.53
CA GLN A 208 -3.22 -7.63 5.32
C GLN A 208 -2.02 -7.11 4.52
N VAL A 209 -0.95 -6.63 5.19
CA VAL A 209 0.29 -6.20 4.50
C VAL A 209 0.94 -7.38 3.79
N SER A 210 1.00 -8.56 4.42
CA SER A 210 1.51 -9.77 3.76
C SER A 210 0.63 -10.22 2.59
N SER A 211 -0.66 -9.91 2.61
CA SER A 211 -1.62 -10.24 1.54
C SER A 211 -1.70 -9.18 0.43
N MET A 212 -1.03 -8.04 0.59
CA MET A 212 -1.19 -6.88 -0.29
C MET A 212 -0.83 -7.20 -1.74
N GLY A 213 0.23 -7.99 -1.98
CA GLY A 213 0.62 -8.40 -3.32
C GLY A 213 -0.51 -9.11 -4.08
N ASP A 214 -1.24 -10.00 -3.42
CA ASP A 214 -2.37 -10.71 -4.03
C ASP A 214 -3.58 -9.82 -4.29
N ILE A 215 -3.84 -8.85 -3.40
CA ILE A 215 -4.92 -7.87 -3.59
C ILE A 215 -4.64 -7.00 -4.82
N TYR A 216 -3.40 -6.53 -5.01
CA TYR A 216 -3.06 -5.79 -6.23
C TYR A 216 -3.05 -6.66 -7.47
N ARG A 217 -2.61 -7.93 -7.36
CA ARG A 217 -2.59 -8.86 -8.48
C ARG A 217 -3.98 -9.19 -9.05
N HIS A 218 -4.97 -9.34 -8.19
CA HIS A 218 -6.33 -9.75 -8.59
C HIS A 218 -7.28 -8.57 -8.83
N CYS A 219 -6.83 -7.33 -8.64
CA CYS A 219 -7.65 -6.16 -8.98
C CYS A 219 -7.78 -6.01 -10.50
N SER A 220 -8.82 -5.33 -10.97
CA SER A 220 -9.00 -5.04 -12.40
C SER A 220 -8.00 -3.99 -12.90
N ARG A 221 -7.68 -3.02 -12.05
CA ARG A 221 -6.60 -2.03 -12.24
C ARG A 221 -6.30 -1.30 -10.94
N VAL A 222 -5.11 -0.71 -10.88
CA VAL A 222 -4.74 0.28 -9.88
C VAL A 222 -4.99 1.70 -10.38
N VAL A 223 -5.65 2.51 -9.55
CA VAL A 223 -5.90 3.94 -9.76
C VAL A 223 -4.82 4.73 -9.04
N VAL A 224 -4.01 5.46 -9.79
CA VAL A 224 -2.91 6.26 -9.25
C VAL A 224 -3.36 7.70 -9.04
N TYR A 225 -3.31 8.15 -7.78
CA TYR A 225 -3.61 9.52 -7.40
C TYR A 225 -2.35 10.24 -6.90
N LEU A 226 -1.90 11.22 -7.69
CA LEU A 226 -0.64 11.94 -7.46
C LEU A 226 -0.80 13.22 -6.61
N GLY A 227 -1.99 13.51 -6.08
CA GLY A 227 -2.25 14.69 -5.28
C GLY A 227 -2.98 15.82 -6.04
N PRO A 228 -3.53 16.79 -5.30
CA PRO A 228 -4.41 17.85 -5.86
C PRO A 228 -3.67 18.86 -6.75
N ASP A 229 -2.34 18.92 -6.67
CA ASP A 229 -1.51 19.76 -7.54
C ASP A 229 -1.34 19.16 -8.94
N VAL A 230 -1.51 17.85 -9.09
CA VAL A 230 -1.44 17.10 -10.36
C VAL A 230 -2.85 16.77 -10.88
N VAL A 231 -3.76 16.44 -9.96
CA VAL A 231 -5.13 16.01 -10.25
C VAL A 231 -6.08 17.17 -9.95
N PRO A 232 -6.56 17.92 -10.95
CA PRO A 232 -7.47 19.02 -10.70
C PRO A 232 -8.80 18.51 -10.15
N THR A 233 -9.42 19.29 -9.27
CA THR A 233 -10.78 19.01 -8.80
C THR A 233 -11.74 18.96 -10.00
N PRO A 234 -12.56 17.90 -10.15
CA PRO A 234 -13.49 17.79 -11.27
C PRO A 234 -14.50 18.96 -11.25
N ARG A 235 -14.40 19.90 -12.19
CA ARG A 235 -15.30 21.08 -12.24
C ARG A 235 -16.56 20.85 -13.08
N ASP A 236 -16.47 20.07 -14.16
CA ASP A 236 -17.47 20.13 -15.23
C ASP A 236 -18.24 18.82 -15.47
N GLY A 237 -18.10 17.81 -14.61
CA GLY A 237 -18.83 16.55 -14.75
C GLY A 237 -18.60 15.82 -16.08
N ARG A 238 -17.56 16.15 -16.86
CA ARG A 238 -17.15 15.45 -18.11
C ARG A 238 -16.09 14.40 -17.84
N PHE A 239 -16.20 13.22 -18.47
CA PHE A 239 -15.21 12.18 -18.26
C PHE A 239 -13.86 12.67 -18.81
N PRO A 240 -12.76 12.50 -18.05
CA PRO A 240 -11.44 12.85 -18.54
C PRO A 240 -11.15 12.05 -19.82
N PRO A 241 -10.55 12.68 -20.85
CA PRO A 241 -10.12 11.95 -22.03
C PRO A 241 -9.07 10.90 -21.63
N ARG A 242 -9.14 9.73 -22.25
CA ARG A 242 -8.27 8.60 -21.92
C ARG A 242 -7.26 8.34 -23.03
N HIS A 243 -5.98 8.31 -22.66
CA HIS A 243 -4.86 8.10 -23.58
C HIS A 243 -3.90 7.02 -23.05
N PRO A 244 -3.21 6.29 -23.93
CA PRO A 244 -2.13 5.40 -23.49
C PRO A 244 -0.98 6.18 -22.83
N LEU A 245 -0.39 5.64 -21.76
CA LEU A 245 0.68 6.28 -21.00
C LEU A 245 1.91 6.63 -21.84
N HIS A 246 2.26 5.84 -22.86
CA HIS A 246 3.39 6.14 -23.76
C HIS A 246 3.25 7.45 -24.56
N LYS A 247 2.06 8.07 -24.55
CA LYS A 247 1.76 9.36 -25.18
C LYS A 247 1.68 10.50 -24.17
N ILE A 248 2.04 10.29 -22.91
CA ILE A 248 1.86 11.28 -21.83
C ILE A 248 2.48 12.64 -22.17
N ASP A 249 3.73 12.66 -22.61
CA ASP A 249 4.43 13.91 -22.94
C ASP A 249 3.83 14.58 -24.19
N GLU A 250 3.36 13.80 -25.17
CA GLU A 250 2.73 14.29 -26.40
C GLU A 250 1.34 14.91 -26.17
N VAL A 251 0.59 14.36 -25.20
CA VAL A 251 -0.78 14.79 -24.89
C VAL A 251 -0.78 15.96 -23.92
N LEU A 252 0.10 15.94 -22.92
CA LEU A 252 0.16 17.00 -21.91
C LEU A 252 0.72 18.31 -22.48
N GLN A 253 1.76 18.24 -23.34
CA GLN A 253 2.46 19.40 -23.93
C GLN A 253 2.66 20.55 -22.92
N SER A 254 2.99 20.19 -21.68
CA SER A 254 2.96 21.10 -20.54
C SER A 254 4.37 21.28 -19.97
N PRO A 255 4.80 22.51 -19.69
CA PRO A 255 6.08 22.72 -19.00
C PRO A 255 6.03 22.21 -17.55
N ARG A 256 4.84 22.02 -16.97
CA ARG A 256 4.66 21.59 -15.57
C ARG A 256 4.67 20.07 -15.41
N PHE A 257 4.20 19.33 -16.42
CA PHE A 257 4.02 17.88 -16.33
C PHE A 257 4.62 17.20 -17.55
N ASP A 258 5.64 16.41 -17.30
CA ASP A 258 6.22 15.39 -18.20
C ASP A 258 6.53 14.14 -17.36
N LEU A 259 6.77 13.01 -18.01
CA LEU A 259 7.00 11.75 -17.30
C LEU A 259 8.19 11.85 -16.32
N PRO A 260 9.38 12.39 -16.69
CA PRO A 260 10.48 12.54 -15.73
C PRO A 260 10.13 13.37 -14.49
N LYS A 261 9.42 14.50 -14.63
CA LYS A 261 8.98 15.32 -13.50
C LYS A 261 7.96 14.61 -12.63
N LEU A 262 7.07 13.81 -13.23
CA LEU A 262 6.14 12.98 -12.47
C LEU A 262 6.90 11.94 -11.66
N LEU A 263 7.85 11.22 -12.26
CA LEU A 263 8.69 10.21 -11.60
C LEU A 263 9.61 10.77 -10.50
N ALA A 264 9.90 12.08 -10.52
CA ALA A 264 10.66 12.75 -9.48
C ALA A 264 9.86 13.06 -8.20
N ARG A 265 8.53 12.88 -8.21
CA ARG A 265 7.67 13.13 -7.05
C ARG A 265 7.89 12.12 -5.94
N SER A 266 7.60 12.53 -4.70
CA SER A 266 7.75 11.68 -3.51
C SER A 266 7.05 10.32 -3.63
N TYR A 267 5.91 10.27 -4.33
CA TYR A 267 5.13 9.06 -4.56
C TYR A 267 5.94 7.93 -5.22
N PHE A 268 6.68 8.21 -6.30
CA PHE A 268 7.46 7.21 -7.03
C PHE A 268 8.74 6.79 -6.32
N GLY A 269 9.13 7.54 -5.30
CA GLY A 269 10.24 7.18 -4.42
C GLY A 269 9.84 6.28 -3.26
N ARG A 270 8.64 5.67 -3.22
CA ARG A 270 8.21 4.80 -2.10
C ARG A 270 8.47 3.34 -2.42
N SER A 271 8.90 2.54 -1.45
CA SER A 271 9.11 1.10 -1.67
C SER A 271 7.80 0.32 -1.90
N TRP A 272 6.76 0.60 -1.10
CA TRP A 272 5.50 -0.14 -1.15
C TRP A 272 4.74 -0.01 -2.47
N MET A 273 4.82 1.14 -3.13
CA MET A 273 4.07 1.38 -4.37
C MET A 273 4.60 0.56 -5.56
N ILE A 274 5.79 -0.01 -5.47
CA ILE A 274 6.39 -0.84 -6.52
C ILE A 274 5.52 -2.09 -6.72
N GLN A 275 5.22 -2.82 -5.64
CA GLN A 275 4.32 -3.97 -5.73
C GLN A 275 2.90 -3.56 -6.13
N GLU A 276 2.43 -2.37 -5.73
CA GLU A 276 1.11 -1.87 -6.09
C GLU A 276 0.95 -1.67 -7.61
N LEU A 277 1.98 -1.14 -8.27
CA LEU A 277 1.93 -0.83 -9.70
C LEU A 277 2.41 -1.95 -10.61
N VAL A 278 3.38 -2.75 -10.17
CA VAL A 278 3.90 -3.88 -10.95
C VAL A 278 2.89 -5.02 -10.96
N LEU A 279 2.37 -5.41 -9.79
CA LEU A 279 1.53 -6.59 -9.66
C LEU A 279 0.12 -6.36 -10.19
N ALA A 280 -0.36 -5.11 -10.23
CA ALA A 280 -1.63 -4.81 -10.88
C ALA A 280 -1.57 -5.12 -12.39
N PRO A 281 -2.61 -5.73 -12.98
CA PRO A 281 -2.64 -6.04 -14.42
C PRO A 281 -2.78 -4.80 -15.30
N SER A 282 -3.22 -3.68 -14.73
CA SER A 282 -3.31 -2.39 -15.42
C SER A 282 -3.22 -1.25 -14.41
N ALA A 283 -2.69 -0.11 -14.84
CA ALA A 283 -2.61 1.11 -14.06
C ALA A 283 -3.23 2.29 -14.82
N ILE A 284 -3.89 3.19 -14.09
CA ILE A 284 -4.42 4.46 -14.62
C ILE A 284 -3.92 5.64 -13.79
N PHE A 285 -3.32 6.61 -14.46
CA PHE A 285 -2.77 7.83 -13.87
C PHE A 285 -3.63 9.01 -14.28
N HIS A 286 -4.11 9.76 -13.29
CA HIS A 286 -4.83 11.00 -13.55
C HIS A 286 -3.84 12.16 -13.50
N VAL A 287 -3.66 12.87 -14.62
CA VAL A 287 -2.69 13.97 -14.73
C VAL A 287 -3.31 15.12 -15.51
N ALA A 288 -3.37 16.30 -14.91
CA ALA A 288 -3.87 17.53 -15.55
C ALA A 288 -5.26 17.38 -16.22
N GLY A 289 -6.14 16.57 -15.63
CA GLY A 289 -7.49 16.33 -16.14
C GLY A 289 -7.58 15.29 -17.26
N VAL A 290 -6.52 14.53 -17.50
CA VAL A 290 -6.43 13.45 -18.50
C VAL A 290 -6.12 12.13 -17.81
N ASP A 291 -6.72 11.04 -18.31
CA ASP A 291 -6.48 9.68 -17.85
C ASP A 291 -5.43 9.00 -18.73
N PHE A 292 -4.26 8.69 -18.16
CA PHE A 292 -3.21 7.92 -18.81
C PHE A 292 -3.22 6.48 -18.32
N TRP A 293 -3.54 5.53 -19.20
CA TRP A 293 -3.61 4.12 -18.84
C TRP A 293 -2.46 3.32 -19.44
N THR A 294 -2.07 2.25 -18.75
CA THR A 294 -1.14 1.25 -19.26
C THR A 294 -1.49 -0.14 -18.76
N ASP A 295 -1.05 -1.12 -19.51
CA ASP A 295 -1.08 -2.56 -19.25
C ASP A 295 0.23 -3.15 -19.78
N THR A 296 0.35 -4.48 -19.80
CA THR A 296 1.51 -5.19 -20.33
C THR A 296 1.87 -4.75 -21.75
N SER A 297 0.88 -4.55 -22.62
CA SER A 297 1.12 -4.12 -24.00
C SER A 297 1.56 -2.65 -24.08
N GLY A 298 0.98 -1.79 -23.25
CA GLY A 298 1.32 -0.37 -23.12
C GLY A 298 2.77 -0.17 -22.70
N ILE A 299 3.20 -0.87 -21.65
CA ILE A 299 4.54 -0.72 -21.10
C ILE A 299 5.62 -1.36 -21.99
N CYS A 300 5.32 -2.50 -22.64
CA CYS A 300 6.21 -3.10 -23.64
C CYS A 300 6.48 -2.14 -24.82
N ARG A 301 5.47 -1.37 -25.24
CA ARG A 301 5.67 -0.32 -26.25
C ARG A 301 6.59 0.80 -25.78
N MET A 302 6.57 1.16 -24.50
CA MET A 302 7.46 2.19 -23.93
C MET A 302 8.91 1.72 -23.85
N ARG A 303 9.14 0.41 -23.72
CA ARG A 303 10.48 -0.21 -23.67
C ARG A 303 11.06 -0.52 -25.05
N SER A 304 10.23 -0.56 -26.09
CA SER A 304 10.67 -0.86 -27.45
C SER A 304 11.75 0.13 -27.89
N PRO A 305 12.90 -0.32 -28.44
CA PRO A 305 13.97 0.57 -28.91
C PRO A 305 13.50 1.64 -29.92
N SER A 306 12.49 1.30 -30.72
CA SER A 306 11.87 2.23 -31.69
C SER A 306 11.04 3.36 -31.06
N SER A 307 10.69 3.22 -29.77
CA SER A 307 9.84 4.13 -29.00
C SER A 307 10.49 4.55 -27.69
N ALA A 308 11.77 4.20 -27.47
CA ALA A 308 12.51 4.46 -26.25
C ALA A 308 12.80 5.97 -26.14
N LYS A 309 11.82 6.70 -25.60
CA LYS A 309 11.91 8.14 -25.33
C LYS A 309 12.66 8.45 -24.05
N TRP A 310 12.67 7.51 -23.11
CA TRP A 310 13.18 7.70 -21.76
C TRP A 310 14.30 6.71 -21.48
N ASP A 311 15.37 7.22 -20.89
CA ASP A 311 16.41 6.41 -20.26
C ASP A 311 15.95 6.07 -18.84
N TRP A 312 15.39 4.86 -18.68
CA TRP A 312 14.80 4.41 -17.41
C TRP A 312 15.81 4.37 -16.26
N ASP A 313 17.06 4.01 -16.55
CA ASP A 313 18.13 3.92 -15.55
C ASP A 313 18.54 5.31 -15.04
N ALA A 314 18.32 6.35 -15.84
CA ALA A 314 18.52 7.74 -15.43
C ALA A 314 17.32 8.33 -14.65
N THR A 315 16.19 7.63 -14.57
CA THR A 315 15.03 8.12 -13.81
C THR A 315 15.17 7.81 -12.31
N PRO A 316 14.50 8.59 -11.43
CA PRO A 316 14.42 8.26 -10.01
C PRO A 316 13.72 6.91 -9.70
N ALA A 317 12.98 6.35 -10.66
CA ALA A 317 12.21 5.13 -10.50
C ALA A 317 12.39 4.17 -11.70
N PRO A 318 13.56 3.53 -11.84
CA PRO A 318 13.85 2.64 -12.98
C PRO A 318 12.89 1.46 -13.09
N TRP A 319 12.37 0.98 -11.95
CA TRP A 319 11.36 -0.08 -11.87
C TRP A 319 10.03 0.29 -12.54
N PHE A 320 9.75 1.57 -12.82
CA PHE A 320 8.51 2.03 -13.44
C PHE A 320 8.27 1.42 -14.84
N GLN A 321 9.34 0.99 -15.52
CA GLN A 321 9.22 0.28 -16.80
C GLN A 321 8.56 -1.12 -16.67
N HIS A 322 8.21 -1.55 -15.46
CA HIS A 322 7.61 -2.86 -15.18
C HIS A 322 6.16 -2.80 -14.69
N ILE A 323 5.53 -1.62 -14.71
CA ILE A 323 4.15 -1.47 -14.22
C ILE A 323 3.12 -2.14 -15.14
N GLY A 324 1.98 -2.55 -14.56
CA GLY A 324 0.85 -3.08 -15.33
C GLY A 324 1.13 -4.45 -15.94
N GLN A 325 2.10 -5.22 -15.41
CA GLN A 325 2.53 -6.50 -15.99
C GLN A 325 1.89 -7.71 -15.30
N GLY A 326 1.33 -7.56 -14.09
CA GLY A 326 0.82 -8.67 -13.27
C GLY A 326 1.92 -9.43 -12.51
N GLU A 327 3.15 -9.33 -12.98
CA GLU A 327 4.36 -9.93 -12.41
C GLU A 327 5.60 -9.09 -12.76
N PHE A 328 6.66 -9.22 -11.96
CA PHE A 328 7.95 -8.62 -12.27
C PHE A 328 8.72 -9.53 -13.26
N PRO A 329 9.50 -8.98 -14.22
CA PRO A 329 10.09 -9.77 -15.30
C PRO A 329 11.24 -10.70 -14.86
N THR A 330 11.80 -10.47 -13.68
CA THR A 330 12.86 -11.28 -13.09
C THR A 330 12.42 -11.72 -11.70
N ARG A 331 12.87 -12.89 -11.29
CA ARG A 331 12.71 -13.41 -9.93
C ARG A 331 14.04 -13.41 -9.17
N ASP A 332 15.08 -12.88 -9.78
CA ASP A 332 16.36 -12.65 -9.10
C ASP A 332 16.18 -11.50 -8.11
N LEU A 333 16.25 -11.84 -6.81
CA LEU A 333 16.19 -10.88 -5.72
C LEU A 333 17.27 -9.79 -5.86
N TYR A 334 18.44 -10.11 -6.40
CA TYR A 334 19.49 -9.13 -6.64
C TYR A 334 19.07 -8.07 -7.68
N ASP A 335 18.51 -8.49 -8.81
CA ASP A 335 18.04 -7.58 -9.84
C ASP A 335 16.88 -6.70 -9.34
N ILE A 336 15.95 -7.27 -8.57
CA ILE A 336 14.84 -6.52 -7.96
C ILE A 336 15.38 -5.47 -7.00
N LEU A 337 16.27 -5.84 -6.08
CA LEU A 337 16.91 -4.90 -5.16
C LEU A 337 17.63 -3.78 -5.93
N ARG A 338 18.36 -4.11 -6.99
CA ARG A 338 19.04 -3.12 -7.84
C ARG A 338 18.05 -2.15 -8.49
N LEU A 339 16.95 -2.63 -9.06
CA LEU A 339 15.94 -1.80 -9.75
C LEU A 339 15.11 -0.94 -8.78
N THR A 340 15.03 -1.35 -7.51
CA THR A 340 14.23 -0.68 -6.47
C THR A 340 15.08 0.16 -5.50
N SER A 341 16.41 0.11 -5.62
CA SER A 341 17.44 0.80 -4.81
C SER A 341 17.19 2.30 -4.55
N ASN A 342 16.69 3.03 -5.55
CA ASN A 342 16.39 4.46 -5.43
C ASN A 342 15.16 4.77 -4.57
N SER A 343 14.42 3.75 -4.13
CA SER A 343 13.21 3.89 -3.33
C SER A 343 13.52 4.10 -1.86
N ARG A 344 12.61 4.80 -1.19
CA ARG A 344 12.69 5.24 0.20
C ARG A 344 11.60 4.56 1.01
N ALA A 345 11.93 4.32 2.27
CA ALA A 345 10.98 3.83 3.25
C ALA A 345 11.21 4.49 4.60
N SER A 346 10.11 4.80 5.31
CA SER A 346 10.16 5.33 6.67
C SER A 346 10.68 4.27 7.65
N ASP A 347 10.23 3.03 7.50
CA ASP A 347 10.87 1.87 8.10
C ASP A 347 11.91 1.31 7.13
N PRO A 348 13.21 1.31 7.46
CA PRO A 348 14.25 0.85 6.55
C PRO A 348 14.03 -0.60 6.07
N ARG A 349 13.39 -1.45 6.87
CA ARG A 349 13.11 -2.86 6.53
C ARG A 349 12.18 -3.01 5.33
N ASP A 350 11.33 -2.01 5.06
CA ASP A 350 10.39 -2.03 3.94
C ASP A 350 11.07 -1.91 2.57
N ARG A 351 12.37 -1.55 2.52
CA ARG A 351 13.19 -1.72 1.31
C ARG A 351 13.32 -3.20 0.89
N VAL A 352 13.22 -4.12 1.85
CA VAL A 352 13.12 -5.56 1.59
C VAL A 352 11.66 -5.99 1.60
N PHE A 353 10.93 -5.70 2.67
CA PHE A 353 9.58 -6.25 2.84
C PHE A 353 8.60 -5.79 1.75
N GLY A 354 8.75 -4.56 1.25
CA GLY A 354 7.90 -4.00 0.19
C GLY A 354 8.13 -4.61 -1.20
N ILE A 355 9.21 -5.38 -1.41
CA ILE A 355 9.48 -6.07 -2.68
C ILE A 355 9.25 -7.58 -2.61
N LEU A 356 8.98 -8.15 -1.43
CA LEU A 356 8.76 -9.59 -1.28
C LEU A 356 7.54 -10.07 -2.08
N GLY A 357 6.50 -9.25 -2.21
CA GLY A 357 5.35 -9.55 -3.06
C GLY A 357 5.69 -9.73 -4.54
N LEU A 358 6.80 -9.13 -5.02
CA LEU A 358 7.28 -9.28 -6.40
C LEU A 358 7.89 -10.66 -6.66
N LEU A 359 8.36 -11.35 -5.62
CA LEU A 359 8.95 -12.68 -5.70
C LEU A 359 7.88 -13.78 -5.69
N GLN A 360 6.69 -13.48 -5.15
CA GLN A 360 5.59 -14.44 -4.99
C GLN A 360 4.79 -14.56 -6.29
N ARG A 361 4.37 -15.78 -6.64
CA ARG A 361 3.61 -16.10 -7.87
C ARG A 361 2.13 -15.75 -7.69
N GLY A 362 1.44 -15.40 -8.79
CA GLY A 362 -0.01 -15.60 -8.92
C GLY A 362 -0.32 -17.06 -9.22
N ASP A 363 -1.48 -17.54 -8.78
CA ASP A 363 -1.79 -18.96 -8.62
C ASP A 363 -1.51 -19.92 -9.81
N GLU A 364 -1.13 -21.14 -9.38
CA GLU A 364 -1.30 -22.46 -9.97
C GLU A 364 -0.78 -22.77 -11.40
N GLY A 365 0.40 -23.41 -11.43
CA GLY A 365 0.77 -24.32 -12.50
C GLY A 365 2.01 -23.89 -13.27
N MET A 366 2.94 -24.83 -13.45
CA MET A 366 4.15 -24.78 -14.28
C MET A 366 5.44 -24.27 -13.64
N LYS A 367 6.29 -25.25 -13.33
CA LYS A 367 7.76 -25.21 -13.19
C LYS A 367 8.29 -24.51 -11.95
N GLU A 368 8.77 -25.35 -11.04
CA GLU A 368 9.73 -25.07 -9.99
C GLU A 368 10.84 -24.17 -10.54
N HIS A 369 10.95 -22.96 -10.00
CA HIS A 369 12.22 -22.24 -10.04
C HIS A 369 13.11 -22.87 -8.96
N PRO A 370 14.44 -22.93 -9.12
CA PRO A 370 15.34 -23.53 -8.14
C PRO A 370 15.27 -22.92 -6.73
N GLU A 371 14.68 -21.73 -6.56
CA GLU A 371 14.65 -21.01 -5.29
C GLU A 371 13.21 -20.80 -4.79
N ASP A 372 12.92 -21.36 -3.61
CA ASP A 372 11.66 -21.19 -2.91
C ASP A 372 11.73 -19.99 -1.94
N TYR A 373 11.15 -18.86 -2.36
CA TYR A 373 11.06 -17.65 -1.54
C TYR A 373 9.84 -17.64 -0.61
N SER A 374 9.06 -18.72 -0.49
CA SER A 374 7.89 -18.79 0.40
C SER A 374 8.24 -18.51 1.88
N GLN A 375 9.48 -18.82 2.26
CA GLN A 375 10.03 -18.58 3.59
C GLN A 375 10.37 -17.10 3.86
N LEU A 376 10.42 -16.25 2.83
CA LEU A 376 10.68 -14.81 2.98
C LEU A 376 9.37 -14.11 3.35
N GLN A 377 9.11 -13.99 4.65
CA GLN A 377 7.96 -13.26 5.18
C GLN A 377 8.41 -12.05 6.00
N PRO A 378 7.71 -10.90 5.92
CA PRO A 378 8.00 -9.74 6.74
C PRO A 378 7.97 -10.07 8.25
N ASP A 379 9.06 -9.78 8.95
CA ASP A 379 9.16 -9.93 10.41
C ASP A 379 9.64 -8.62 11.05
N TYR A 380 8.67 -7.85 11.54
CA TYR A 380 8.93 -6.56 12.20
C TYR A 380 9.45 -6.72 13.65
N SER A 381 9.65 -7.93 14.16
CA SER A 381 10.36 -8.15 15.43
C SER A 381 11.88 -7.99 15.28
N LEU A 382 12.39 -8.10 14.06
CA LEU A 382 13.82 -8.02 13.75
C LEU A 382 14.30 -6.59 13.59
N SER A 383 15.54 -6.32 13.99
CA SER A 383 16.19 -5.05 13.65
C SER A 383 16.45 -4.93 12.15
N ALA A 384 16.55 -3.69 11.65
CA ALA A 384 16.89 -3.45 10.25
C ALA A 384 18.25 -4.08 9.85
N GLN A 385 19.21 -4.03 10.78
CA GLN A 385 20.51 -4.67 10.58
C GLN A 385 20.39 -6.18 10.37
N GLN A 386 19.59 -6.88 11.18
CA GLN A 386 19.39 -8.33 11.03
C GLN A 386 18.72 -8.67 9.70
N VAL A 387 17.68 -7.92 9.31
CA VAL A 387 16.99 -8.12 8.03
C VAL A 387 17.97 -7.99 6.87
N PHE A 388 18.73 -6.90 6.82
CA PHE A 388 19.66 -6.65 5.72
C PHE A 388 20.80 -7.67 5.67
N ILE A 389 21.40 -8.01 6.81
CA ILE A 389 22.49 -9.00 6.85
C ILE A 389 21.95 -10.36 6.41
N GLY A 390 20.74 -10.69 6.87
CA GLY A 390 19.98 -11.86 6.45
C GLY A 390 19.83 -11.96 4.93
N VAL A 391 19.26 -10.93 4.31
CA VAL A 391 19.07 -10.89 2.84
C VAL A 391 20.38 -11.08 2.10
N VAL A 392 21.44 -10.37 2.51
CA VAL A 392 22.71 -10.44 1.77
C VAL A 392 23.43 -11.76 1.99
N ALA A 393 23.35 -12.32 3.20
CA ALA A 393 23.83 -13.67 3.44
C ALA A 393 23.06 -14.70 2.59
N HIS A 394 21.73 -14.57 2.47
CA HIS A 394 20.91 -15.40 1.58
C HIS A 394 21.36 -15.28 0.12
N LEU A 395 21.53 -14.05 -0.38
CA LEU A 395 21.98 -13.78 -1.74
C LEU A 395 23.35 -14.39 -2.06
N ILE A 396 24.29 -14.35 -1.11
CA ILE A 396 25.64 -14.89 -1.30
C ILE A 396 25.65 -16.41 -1.20
N ILE A 397 24.96 -16.98 -0.20
CA ILE A 397 25.02 -18.41 0.14
C ILE A 397 24.12 -19.22 -0.77
N ASN A 398 22.89 -18.77 -1.00
CA ASN A 398 21.86 -19.53 -1.70
C ASN A 398 21.69 -19.11 -3.16
N CYS A 399 21.79 -17.82 -3.47
CA CYS A 399 21.58 -17.30 -4.83
C CYS A 399 22.88 -17.15 -5.65
N GLU A 400 24.04 -17.46 -5.06
CA GLU A 400 25.38 -17.25 -5.63
C GLU A 400 25.64 -15.82 -6.18
N ALA A 401 24.91 -14.82 -5.71
CA ALA A 401 24.94 -13.42 -6.18
C ALA A 401 26.16 -12.65 -5.65
N LYS A 402 27.37 -13.18 -5.92
CA LYS A 402 28.66 -12.61 -5.49
C LYS A 402 28.89 -11.18 -5.95
N ALA A 403 28.21 -10.76 -7.02
CA ALA A 403 28.29 -9.41 -7.56
C ALA A 403 27.85 -8.33 -6.56
N ILE A 404 27.00 -8.67 -5.58
CA ILE A 404 26.58 -7.73 -4.53
C ILE A 404 27.76 -7.17 -3.72
N LEU A 405 28.85 -7.94 -3.60
CA LEU A 405 30.05 -7.52 -2.89
C LEU A 405 30.78 -6.38 -3.59
N TYR A 406 30.62 -6.21 -4.91
CA TYR A 406 31.21 -5.06 -5.63
C TYR A 406 30.58 -3.72 -5.21
N HIS A 407 29.38 -3.75 -4.64
CA HIS A 407 28.67 -2.56 -4.14
C HIS A 407 29.01 -2.25 -2.67
N ALA A 408 29.79 -3.10 -1.99
CA ALA A 408 30.19 -2.90 -0.60
C ALA A 408 31.33 -1.86 -0.47
N VAL A 409 30.98 -0.56 -0.47
CA VAL A 409 31.95 0.55 -0.36
C VAL A 409 32.32 0.91 1.09
N GLY A 410 31.56 0.50 2.11
CA GLY A 410 31.86 0.75 3.53
C GLY A 410 30.70 0.52 4.52
N THR A 411 30.80 1.06 5.73
CA THR A 411 29.79 0.91 6.80
C THR A 411 28.86 2.13 6.96
N SER A 412 29.04 3.17 6.15
CA SER A 412 28.28 4.43 6.24
C SER A 412 27.89 4.91 4.84
N GLY A 413 26.75 4.43 4.33
CA GLY A 413 26.15 4.94 3.10
C GLY A 413 25.49 6.32 3.26
N PRO A 414 24.95 6.90 2.17
CA PRO A 414 24.42 8.27 2.13
C PRO A 414 23.37 8.59 3.21
N ASP A 415 22.69 7.57 3.76
CA ASP A 415 21.65 7.69 4.79
C ASP A 415 21.94 6.90 6.08
N LYS A 416 23.22 6.64 6.41
CA LYS A 416 23.64 5.67 7.46
C LYS A 416 23.17 4.23 7.20
N SER A 417 22.68 3.95 6.00
CA SER A 417 22.40 2.61 5.52
C SER A 417 23.72 1.86 5.24
N LEU A 418 23.64 0.54 5.29
CA LEU A 418 24.76 -0.34 4.94
C LEU A 418 25.00 -0.21 3.43
N THR A 419 26.19 0.20 3.00
CA THR A 419 26.47 0.54 1.58
C THR A 419 26.28 -0.63 0.62
N TRP A 420 26.30 -1.85 1.15
CA TRP A 420 26.19 -3.09 0.38
C TRP A 420 24.75 -3.51 0.11
N MET A 421 23.76 -2.82 0.68
CA MET A 421 22.37 -2.99 0.31
C MET A 421 22.05 -1.97 -0.80
N PRO A 422 21.71 -2.43 -2.02
CA PRO A 422 21.33 -1.55 -3.13
C PRO A 422 20.24 -0.57 -2.74
#